data_AF-A0A6A5AMU9-F1
#
_entry.id   AF-A0A6A5AMU9-F1
#
_cell.length_a   1.000
_cell.length_b   1.000
_cell.length_c   1.000
_cell.angle_alpha   90.00
_cell.angle_beta   90.00
_cell.angle_gamma   90.00
#
_symmetry.space_group_name_H-M   'P 1'
#
loop_
_entity.id
_entity.type
_entity.pdbx_description
1 polymer ?
#
loop_
_entity_poly.entity_id
_entity_poly.type
_entity_poly.pdbx_seq_one_letter_code
_entity_poly.pdbx_strand_id
1 'polypeptide(L)'
;MFGASTCRRSLPSVYLMCMSMYVAKALRSNVHVVAGVGAFTLGIAGGLNRPATESSSTHSALNEIALRLRAIEQDLGLKSPNEGKPEYNNYPVLTPKHKSLMAKHITPEIYAKLAGRKTSLGYTLDQAIQTGVDTPHLGVGIVAGDEDSFTVFKELMDPIIEGWHGYKPEDKHHSDLDYTKI
;
A
#
# COMPACT_ATOMS: atom_id res chain seq x y z
N MET A 1 -35.89 39.66 -23.60
CA MET A 1 -36.56 38.74 -22.66
C MET A 1 -35.59 37.61 -22.34
N PHE A 2 -35.09 37.59 -21.10
CA PHE A 2 -34.21 36.55 -20.59
C PHE A 2 -35.02 35.28 -20.29
N GLY A 3 -34.56 34.13 -20.75
CA GLY A 3 -35.12 32.82 -20.41
C GLY A 3 -33.99 31.82 -20.16
N ALA A 4 -33.53 31.77 -18.91
CA ALA A 4 -32.57 30.78 -18.44
C ALA A 4 -33.30 29.45 -18.19
N SER A 5 -33.06 28.46 -19.05
CA SER A 5 -33.48 27.07 -18.83
C SER A 5 -32.29 26.28 -18.27
N THR A 6 -32.26 26.13 -16.95
CA THR A 6 -31.32 25.27 -16.23
C THR A 6 -31.59 23.80 -16.57
N CYS A 7 -30.82 23.23 -17.51
CA CYS A 7 -30.78 21.79 -17.75
C CYS A 7 -29.91 21.13 -16.65
N ARG A 8 -30.53 20.79 -15.52
CA ARG A 8 -29.94 19.99 -14.45
C ARG A 8 -29.84 18.53 -14.94
N ARG A 9 -28.77 18.19 -15.67
CA ARG A 9 -28.46 16.79 -16.00
C ARG A 9 -27.99 16.09 -14.72
N SER A 10 -28.81 15.13 -14.28
CA SER A 10 -28.50 14.19 -13.21
C SER A 10 -27.22 13.41 -13.55
N LEU A 11 -26.18 13.59 -12.75
CA LEU A 11 -25.00 12.73 -12.76
C LEU A 11 -25.42 11.29 -12.37
N PRO A 12 -24.93 10.25 -13.06
CA PRO A 12 -25.27 8.88 -12.75
C PRO A 12 -24.66 8.47 -11.40
N SER A 13 -25.51 7.85 -10.58
CA SER A 13 -25.32 7.38 -9.20
C SER A 13 -24.22 6.31 -8.98
N VAL A 14 -23.26 6.16 -9.91
CA VAL A 14 -22.15 5.20 -9.80
C VAL A 14 -20.93 5.79 -9.08
N TYR A 15 -20.73 7.12 -9.15
CA TYR A 15 -19.59 7.78 -8.52
C TYR A 15 -19.67 7.78 -6.97
N LEU A 16 -20.89 7.74 -6.42
CA LEU A 16 -21.12 7.74 -4.97
C LEU A 16 -21.02 6.34 -4.34
N MET A 17 -21.21 5.26 -5.13
CA MET A 17 -21.05 3.89 -4.64
C MET A 17 -19.57 3.50 -4.45
N CYS A 18 -18.67 4.03 -5.27
CA CYS A 18 -17.23 3.71 -5.15
C CYS A 18 -16.60 4.33 -3.89
N MET A 19 -17.03 5.53 -3.49
CA MET A 19 -16.57 6.18 -2.25
C MET A 19 -17.16 5.54 -0.97
N SER A 20 -18.38 4.98 -1.02
CA SER A 20 -18.98 4.32 0.14
C SER A 20 -18.28 2.99 0.51
N MET A 21 -17.61 2.32 -0.43
CA MET A 21 -16.84 1.11 -0.16
C MET A 21 -15.50 1.40 0.50
N TYR A 22 -14.95 2.61 0.35
CA TYR A 22 -13.66 3.00 0.90
C TYR A 22 -13.69 3.19 2.43
N VAL A 23 -14.78 3.75 2.97
CA VAL A 23 -14.90 3.96 4.44
C VAL A 23 -15.20 2.65 5.18
N ALA A 24 -15.96 1.73 4.58
CA ALA A 24 -16.32 0.45 5.19
C ALA A 24 -15.17 -0.59 5.20
N LYS A 25 -14.08 -0.37 4.44
CA LYS A 25 -12.89 -1.23 4.44
C LYS A 25 -11.78 -0.69 5.35
N ALA A 26 -11.74 0.63 5.59
CA ALA A 26 -10.81 1.28 6.51
C ALA A 26 -11.12 1.04 8.01
N LEU A 27 -12.34 0.60 8.36
CA LEU A 27 -12.73 0.32 9.76
C LEU A 27 -12.52 -1.14 10.20
N ARG A 28 -11.95 -2.02 9.35
CA ARG A 28 -11.77 -3.45 9.66
C ARG A 28 -10.33 -3.91 9.88
N SER A 29 -9.36 -3.00 9.90
CA SER A 29 -7.98 -3.30 10.26
C SER A 29 -7.59 -2.48 11.49
N ASN A 30 -7.98 -2.94 12.68
CA ASN A 30 -7.38 -2.55 13.98
C ASN A 30 -7.95 -3.33 15.18
N VAL A 31 -8.92 -4.22 15.02
CA VAL A 31 -9.34 -5.15 16.07
C VAL A 31 -8.47 -6.41 16.00
N HIS A 32 -7.21 -6.34 16.40
CA HIS A 32 -6.45 -7.53 16.82
C HIS A 32 -5.11 -7.19 17.51
N VAL A 33 -5.05 -6.16 18.35
CA VAL A 33 -3.94 -6.00 19.29
C VAL A 33 -4.50 -5.39 20.57
N VAL A 34 -4.87 -6.23 21.53
CA VAL A 34 -4.91 -6.01 22.99
C VAL A 34 -5.76 -7.12 23.59
N ALA A 35 -5.12 -7.98 24.39
CA ALA A 35 -5.64 -8.96 25.37
C ALA A 35 -5.03 -10.34 25.17
N GLY A 36 -3.76 -10.49 25.54
CA GLY A 36 -3.08 -11.78 25.43
C GLY A 36 -1.70 -11.80 26.07
N VAL A 37 -1.58 -11.40 27.34
CA VAL A 37 -0.49 -11.84 28.23
C VAL A 37 -1.11 -12.13 29.60
N GLY A 38 -0.86 -13.34 30.09
CA GLY A 38 -1.62 -14.02 31.13
C GLY A 38 -1.49 -13.45 32.53
N ALA A 39 -2.62 -13.38 33.22
CA ALA A 39 -2.68 -13.44 34.67
C ALA A 39 -3.06 -14.88 35.05
N PHE A 40 -2.05 -15.75 35.12
CA PHE A 40 -2.20 -17.07 35.74
C PHE A 40 -2.13 -16.87 37.26
N THR A 41 -3.25 -16.43 37.87
CA THR A 41 -3.36 -16.35 39.32
C THR A 41 -3.61 -17.75 39.88
N LEU A 42 -2.52 -18.51 40.05
CA LEU A 42 -2.48 -19.69 40.89
C LEU A 42 -2.32 -19.22 42.35
N GLY A 43 -3.14 -19.78 43.25
CA GLY A 43 -3.32 -19.28 44.60
C GLY A 43 -2.18 -19.55 45.59
N ILE A 44 -2.58 -19.34 46.85
CA ILE A 44 -1.90 -19.62 48.13
C ILE A 44 -1.02 -18.48 48.65
N ALA A 45 -1.65 -17.67 49.51
CA ALA A 45 -0.98 -16.86 50.51
C ALA A 45 -0.18 -17.78 51.46
N GLY A 46 1.14 -17.67 51.38
CA GLY A 46 2.08 -18.27 52.31
C GLY A 46 3.39 -17.48 52.23
N GLY A 47 3.66 -16.68 53.26
CA GLY A 47 4.78 -15.75 53.26
C GLY A 47 6.15 -16.43 53.27
N LEU A 48 7.17 -15.71 52.81
CA LEU A 48 8.43 -15.53 53.54
C LEU A 48 9.30 -14.47 52.86
N ASN A 49 9.91 -13.64 53.70
CA ASN A 49 10.98 -12.68 53.45
C ASN A 49 11.85 -12.91 52.20
N ARG A 50 12.12 -11.83 51.47
CA ARG A 50 13.42 -11.67 50.81
C ARG A 50 13.92 -10.23 50.97
N PRO A 51 15.11 -10.01 51.57
CA PRO A 51 15.66 -8.68 51.75
C PRO A 51 16.17 -8.11 50.41
N ALA A 52 15.94 -6.82 50.21
CA ALA A 52 16.47 -6.04 49.10
C ALA A 52 17.83 -5.44 49.49
N THR A 53 18.91 -6.12 49.10
CA THR A 53 20.32 -5.64 49.09
C THR A 53 21.01 -6.47 48.00
N GLU A 54 21.68 -5.99 46.95
CA GLU A 54 22.66 -4.90 46.83
C GLU A 54 22.68 -4.38 45.38
N SER A 55 23.01 -3.10 45.23
CA SER A 55 23.15 -2.38 43.98
C SER A 55 24.52 -2.57 43.33
N SER A 56 24.70 -3.62 42.54
CA SER A 56 25.66 -3.64 41.44
C SER A 56 24.87 -3.59 40.14
N SER A 57 24.54 -2.36 39.72
CA SER A 57 23.81 -1.96 38.51
C SER A 57 22.71 -2.92 38.04
N THR A 58 21.44 -2.55 38.21
CA THR A 58 20.30 -3.21 37.54
C THR A 58 20.57 -3.51 36.06
N HIS A 59 21.37 -2.68 35.39
CA HIS A 59 21.87 -2.87 34.02
C HIS A 59 22.71 -4.14 33.80
N SER A 60 23.58 -4.55 34.73
CA SER A 60 24.37 -5.78 34.59
C SER A 60 23.51 -7.03 34.76
N ALA A 61 22.57 -7.01 35.73
CA ALA A 61 21.61 -8.08 35.90
C ALA A 61 20.68 -8.21 34.67
N LEU A 62 20.22 -7.09 34.11
CA LEU A 62 19.44 -7.09 32.86
C LEU A 62 20.24 -7.63 31.67
N ASN A 63 21.53 -7.28 31.56
CA ASN A 63 22.41 -7.80 30.51
C ASN A 63 22.63 -9.31 30.65
N GLU A 64 22.79 -9.81 31.88
CA GLU A 64 22.94 -11.24 32.15
C GLU A 64 21.65 -12.01 31.81
N ILE A 65 20.49 -11.46 32.17
CA ILE A 65 19.19 -12.03 31.80
C ILE A 65 19.04 -12.07 30.28
N ALA A 66 19.40 -11.00 29.57
CA ALA A 66 19.34 -10.96 28.11
C ALA A 66 20.28 -11.97 27.43
N LEU A 67 21.48 -12.17 27.96
CA LEU A 67 22.43 -13.18 27.45
C LEU A 67 21.90 -14.61 27.66
N ARG A 68 21.28 -14.88 28.81
CA ARG A 68 20.67 -16.19 29.10
C ARG A 68 19.46 -16.47 28.21
N LEU A 69 18.63 -15.47 27.94
CA LEU A 69 17.50 -15.62 27.01
C LEU A 69 17.99 -15.95 25.59
N ARG A 70 19.02 -15.27 25.09
CA ARG A 70 19.62 -15.58 23.77
C ARG A 70 20.22 -16.99 23.71
N ALA A 71 20.84 -17.46 24.78
CA ALA A 71 21.39 -18.82 24.85
C ALA A 71 20.27 -19.88 24.83
N ILE A 72 19.17 -19.63 25.54
CA ILE A 72 17.99 -20.50 25.54
C ILE A 72 17.31 -20.52 24.16
N GLU A 73 17.20 -19.37 23.50
CA GLU A 73 16.68 -19.26 22.13
C GLU A 73 17.51 -20.07 21.13
N GLN A 74 18.84 -20.06 21.27
CA GLN A 74 19.76 -20.84 20.43
C GLN A 74 19.67 -22.35 20.68
N ASP A 75 19.59 -22.79 21.94
CA ASP A 75 19.52 -24.21 22.32
C ASP A 75 18.17 -24.83 21.95
N LEU A 76 17.08 -24.06 22.07
CA LEU A 76 15.74 -24.46 21.60
C LEU A 76 15.55 -24.31 20.09
N GLY A 77 16.54 -23.78 19.36
CA GLY A 77 16.47 -23.56 17.91
C GLY A 77 15.38 -22.57 17.48
N LEU A 78 14.90 -21.71 18.39
CA LEU A 78 13.90 -20.69 18.10
C LEU A 78 14.60 -19.51 17.42
N LYS A 79 14.61 -19.53 16.10
CA LYS A 79 15.14 -18.41 15.30
C LYS A 79 14.24 -17.18 15.44
N SER A 80 14.85 -16.02 15.24
CA SER A 80 14.28 -14.67 15.29
C SER A 80 12.79 -14.60 14.87
N PRO A 81 11.94 -13.77 15.53
CA PRO A 81 10.50 -13.64 15.23
C PRO A 81 10.14 -13.18 13.80
N ASN A 82 11.11 -13.07 12.89
CA ASN A 82 10.91 -12.83 11.47
C ASN A 82 11.23 -14.02 10.54
N GLU A 83 11.78 -15.14 11.04
CA GLU A 83 12.02 -16.33 10.23
C GLU A 83 10.77 -17.21 10.16
N GLY A 84 9.82 -16.85 9.29
CA GLY A 84 8.58 -17.60 9.10
C GLY A 84 7.41 -16.79 8.55
N LYS A 85 7.55 -15.47 8.40
CA LYS A 85 6.60 -14.69 7.60
C LYS A 85 6.92 -14.92 6.13
N PRO A 86 5.93 -15.29 5.28
CA PRO A 86 6.17 -15.26 3.85
C PRO A 86 6.59 -13.85 3.45
N GLU A 87 7.68 -13.75 2.69
CA GLU A 87 8.15 -12.48 2.16
C GLU A 87 7.10 -11.96 1.16
N TYR A 88 6.27 -11.00 1.60
CA TYR A 88 5.27 -10.39 0.75
C TYR A 88 5.92 -9.29 -0.09
N ASN A 89 6.18 -9.57 -1.37
CA ASN A 89 6.82 -8.63 -2.28
C ASN A 89 5.91 -7.47 -2.74
N ASN A 90 4.71 -7.30 -2.14
CA ASN A 90 3.61 -6.37 -2.45
C ASN A 90 3.20 -6.29 -3.95
N TYR A 91 3.79 -7.13 -4.80
CA TYR A 91 3.56 -7.14 -6.23
C TYR A 91 2.15 -7.61 -6.57
N PRO A 92 1.44 -6.92 -7.49
CA PRO A 92 0.07 -7.28 -7.84
C PRO A 92 -0.02 -8.67 -8.48
N VAL A 93 -0.98 -9.48 -8.03
CA VAL A 93 -1.25 -10.79 -8.62
C VAL A 93 -2.07 -10.61 -9.90
N LEU A 94 -1.40 -10.67 -11.05
CA LEU A 94 -2.03 -10.54 -12.36
C LEU A 94 -2.37 -11.92 -12.93
N THR A 95 -3.65 -12.17 -13.16
CA THR A 95 -4.13 -13.39 -13.84
C THR A 95 -4.14 -13.23 -15.38
N PRO A 96 -4.27 -14.31 -16.17
CA PRO A 96 -4.43 -14.22 -17.63
C PRO A 96 -5.68 -13.43 -18.09
N LYS A 97 -6.57 -13.07 -17.16
CA LYS A 97 -7.75 -12.26 -17.44
C LYS A 97 -7.43 -10.76 -17.57
N HIS A 98 -6.30 -10.30 -17.03
CA HIS A 98 -5.90 -8.89 -17.14
C HIS A 98 -5.37 -8.64 -18.54
N LYS A 99 -6.06 -7.78 -19.28
CA LYS A 99 -5.72 -7.41 -20.66
C LYS A 99 -5.23 -5.97 -20.79
N SER A 100 -5.02 -5.30 -19.66
CA SER A 100 -4.63 -3.90 -19.64
C SER A 100 -3.17 -3.72 -20.08
N LEU A 101 -2.87 -2.56 -20.69
CA LEU A 101 -1.51 -2.16 -21.00
C LEU A 101 -0.65 -2.06 -19.73
N MET A 102 -1.23 -1.59 -18.63
CA MET A 102 -0.56 -1.64 -17.32
C MET A 102 -0.11 -3.05 -16.95
N ALA A 103 -0.98 -4.06 -17.07
CA ALA A 103 -0.63 -5.45 -16.76
C ALA A 103 0.45 -6.02 -17.68
N LYS A 104 0.58 -5.50 -18.91
CA LYS A 104 1.60 -5.91 -19.88
C LYS A 104 2.97 -5.30 -19.58
N HIS A 105 3.01 -4.07 -19.08
CA HIS A 105 4.25 -3.31 -18.87
C HIS A 105 4.74 -3.31 -17.42
N ILE A 106 3.89 -3.63 -16.46
CA ILE A 106 4.29 -3.76 -15.06
C ILE A 106 5.12 -5.04 -14.88
N THR A 107 6.40 -4.85 -14.56
CA THR A 107 7.32 -5.93 -14.21
C THR A 107 7.70 -5.81 -12.73
N PRO A 108 8.14 -6.90 -12.08
CA PRO A 108 8.61 -6.84 -10.70
C PRO A 108 9.73 -5.82 -10.49
N GLU A 109 10.59 -5.63 -11.50
CA GLU A 109 11.68 -4.65 -11.47
C GLU A 109 11.17 -3.20 -11.46
N ILE A 110 10.22 -2.88 -12.35
CA ILE A 110 9.61 -1.54 -12.40
C ILE A 110 8.82 -1.28 -11.12
N TYR A 111 8.07 -2.27 -10.64
CA TYR A 111 7.32 -2.15 -9.40
C TYR A 111 8.24 -1.87 -8.21
N ALA A 112 9.34 -2.62 -8.04
CA ALA A 112 10.29 -2.40 -6.94
C ALA A 112 10.92 -0.99 -6.97
N LYS A 113 11.20 -0.45 -8.17
CA LYS A 113 11.74 0.91 -8.32
C LYS A 113 10.73 1.99 -7.96
N LEU A 114 9.46 1.79 -8.32
CA LEU A 114 8.41 2.80 -8.21
C LEU A 114 7.58 2.69 -6.91
N ALA A 115 7.56 1.53 -6.24
CA ALA A 115 6.72 1.30 -5.05
C ALA A 115 7.02 2.25 -3.88
N GLY A 116 8.28 2.65 -3.72
CA GLY A 116 8.69 3.63 -2.70
C GLY A 116 8.46 5.09 -3.09
N ARG A 117 8.09 5.37 -4.34
CA ARG A 117 7.93 6.73 -4.86
C ARG A 117 6.53 7.24 -4.57
N LYS A 118 6.46 8.53 -4.25
CA LYS A 118 5.22 9.26 -4.03
C LYS A 118 5.32 10.60 -4.73
N THR A 119 4.18 11.09 -5.17
CA THR A 119 4.08 12.43 -5.75
C THR A 119 4.06 13.50 -4.65
N SER A 120 4.09 14.78 -5.03
CA SER A 120 4.08 15.89 -4.07
C SER A 120 2.84 15.89 -3.17
N LEU A 121 1.71 15.38 -3.66
CA LEU A 121 0.47 15.23 -2.90
C LEU A 121 0.34 13.89 -2.17
N GLY A 122 1.38 13.04 -2.24
CA GLY A 122 1.41 11.74 -1.57
C GLY A 122 0.72 10.61 -2.33
N TYR A 123 0.43 10.79 -3.63
CA TYR A 123 -0.15 9.74 -4.46
C TYR A 123 0.89 8.64 -4.71
N THR A 124 0.48 7.37 -4.59
CA THR A 124 1.37 6.21 -4.66
C THR A 124 1.15 5.37 -5.92
N LEU A 125 2.15 4.57 -6.29
CA LEU A 125 2.02 3.63 -7.41
C LEU A 125 0.84 2.67 -7.22
N ASP A 126 0.65 2.15 -6.01
CA ASP A 126 -0.45 1.22 -5.70
C ASP A 126 -1.80 1.86 -5.99
N GLN A 127 -1.98 3.14 -5.66
CA GLN A 127 -3.21 3.87 -5.98
C GLN A 127 -3.40 4.06 -7.48
N ALA A 128 -2.31 4.26 -8.24
CA ALA A 128 -2.35 4.42 -9.69
C ALA A 128 -2.80 3.13 -10.41
N ILE A 129 -2.29 1.98 -9.98
CA ILE A 129 -2.53 0.69 -10.64
C ILE A 129 -3.77 -0.05 -10.11
N GLN A 130 -4.32 0.37 -8.97
CA GLN A 130 -5.42 -0.32 -8.28
C GLN A 130 -6.59 -0.60 -9.24
N THR A 131 -6.92 0.34 -10.13
CA THR A 131 -8.00 0.13 -11.10
C THR A 131 -7.73 -1.05 -12.04
N GLY A 132 -6.51 -1.19 -12.56
CA GLY A 132 -6.17 -2.28 -13.48
C GLY A 132 -6.01 -3.64 -12.79
N VAL A 133 -5.72 -3.64 -11.48
CA VAL A 133 -5.73 -4.83 -10.64
C VAL A 133 -7.16 -5.25 -10.29
N ASP A 134 -8.06 -4.32 -9.98
CA ASP A 134 -9.43 -4.67 -9.59
C ASP A 134 -10.33 -4.97 -10.80
N THR A 135 -10.03 -4.40 -11.96
CA THR A 135 -10.87 -4.51 -13.17
C THR A 135 -10.08 -5.07 -14.37
N PRO A 136 -9.99 -6.41 -14.51
CA PRO A 136 -9.15 -7.08 -15.50
C PRO A 136 -9.48 -6.77 -16.97
N HIS A 137 -10.70 -6.30 -17.24
CA HIS A 137 -11.20 -6.05 -18.59
C HIS A 137 -10.86 -4.65 -19.13
N LEU A 138 -10.23 -3.77 -18.33
CA LEU A 138 -9.80 -2.46 -18.80
C LEU A 138 -8.66 -2.54 -19.81
N GLY A 139 -8.64 -1.59 -20.75
CA GLY A 139 -7.58 -1.49 -21.77
C GLY A 139 -6.30 -0.83 -21.26
N VAL A 140 -6.38 0.23 -20.46
CA VAL A 140 -5.21 0.99 -19.97
C VAL A 140 -4.76 0.50 -18.59
N GLY A 141 -5.65 0.59 -17.59
CA GLY A 141 -5.44 0.01 -16.25
C GLY A 141 -4.54 0.81 -15.30
N ILE A 142 -4.25 2.08 -15.60
CA ILE A 142 -3.52 3.00 -14.72
C ILE A 142 -4.19 4.38 -14.71
N VAL A 143 -4.13 5.10 -13.59
CA VAL A 143 -4.71 6.44 -13.41
C VAL A 143 -3.66 7.38 -12.82
N ALA A 144 -3.59 8.60 -13.34
CA ALA A 144 -2.82 9.68 -12.73
C ALA A 144 -3.68 10.40 -11.69
N GLY A 145 -3.16 10.53 -10.47
CA GLY A 145 -3.84 11.26 -9.38
C GLY A 145 -3.60 12.78 -9.43
N ASP A 146 -2.49 13.18 -10.04
CA ASP A 146 -1.95 14.52 -10.09
C ASP A 146 -1.00 14.70 -11.29
N GLU A 147 -0.60 15.93 -11.59
CA GLU A 147 0.30 16.26 -12.69
C GLU A 147 1.68 15.59 -12.53
N ASP A 148 2.15 15.45 -11.29
CA ASP A 148 3.42 14.84 -10.95
C ASP A 148 3.43 13.33 -11.24
N SER A 149 2.27 12.66 -11.28
CA SER A 149 2.17 11.23 -11.59
C SER A 149 2.86 10.88 -12.92
N PHE A 150 2.77 11.75 -13.92
CA PHE A 150 3.39 11.51 -15.23
C PHE A 150 4.91 11.56 -15.19
N THR A 151 5.50 12.30 -14.25
CA THR A 151 6.96 12.41 -14.11
C THR A 151 7.51 11.37 -13.13
N VAL A 152 6.82 11.15 -12.01
CA VAL A 152 7.24 10.22 -10.96
C VAL A 152 7.12 8.76 -11.41
N PHE A 153 6.06 8.43 -12.13
CA PHE A 153 5.80 7.06 -12.62
C PHE A 153 6.07 6.89 -14.12
N LYS A 154 6.92 7.75 -14.70
CA LYS A 154 7.24 7.75 -16.14
C LYS A 154 7.64 6.39 -16.69
N GLU A 155 8.43 5.62 -15.93
CA GLU A 155 8.92 4.30 -16.37
C GLU A 155 7.78 3.31 -16.70
N LEU A 156 6.61 3.50 -16.08
CA LEU A 156 5.40 2.72 -16.36
C LEU A 156 4.43 3.46 -17.29
N MET A 157 4.27 4.78 -17.12
CA MET A 157 3.31 5.58 -17.90
C MET A 157 3.72 5.74 -19.37
N ASP A 158 5.01 5.98 -19.66
CA ASP A 158 5.53 6.21 -21.01
C ASP A 158 5.21 5.05 -21.97
N PRO A 159 5.55 3.78 -21.67
CA PRO A 159 5.21 2.67 -22.56
C PRO A 159 3.69 2.43 -22.69
N ILE A 160 2.90 2.82 -21.69
CA ILE A 160 1.43 2.73 -21.75
C ILE A 160 0.87 3.80 -22.69
N ILE A 161 1.37 5.03 -22.61
CA ILE A 161 0.97 6.15 -23.49
C ILE A 161 1.34 5.83 -24.93
N GLU A 162 2.55 5.31 -25.17
CA GLU A 162 2.98 4.86 -26.50
C GLU A 162 2.09 3.73 -27.02
N GLY A 163 1.79 2.72 -26.19
CA GLY A 163 0.94 1.61 -26.57
C GLY A 163 -0.53 1.99 -26.85
N TRP A 164 -1.04 3.03 -26.20
CA TRP A 164 -2.44 3.45 -26.34
C TRP A 164 -2.64 4.53 -27.41
N HIS A 165 -1.72 5.50 -27.50
CA HIS A 165 -1.84 6.66 -28.38
C HIS A 165 -0.86 6.67 -29.56
N GLY A 166 0.18 5.82 -29.54
CA GLY A 166 1.23 5.82 -30.56
C GLY A 166 2.19 7.00 -30.49
N TYR A 167 2.18 7.75 -29.38
CA TYR A 167 3.10 8.87 -29.15
C TYR A 167 4.26 8.44 -28.27
N LYS A 168 5.46 8.82 -28.68
CA LYS A 168 6.67 8.65 -27.90
C LYS A 168 6.78 9.75 -26.84
N PRO A 169 7.57 9.53 -25.77
CA PRO A 169 7.82 10.55 -24.75
C PRO A 169 8.40 11.86 -25.30
N GLU A 170 9.11 11.80 -26.43
CA GLU A 170 9.71 12.96 -27.09
C GLU A 170 8.75 13.73 -28.01
N ASP A 171 7.61 13.12 -28.36
CA ASP A 171 6.66 13.73 -29.27
C ASP A 171 5.89 14.87 -28.58
N LYS A 172 5.61 15.93 -29.34
CA LYS A 172 4.86 17.09 -28.84
C LYS A 172 3.44 17.08 -29.36
N HIS A 173 2.48 17.22 -28.46
CA HIS A 173 1.09 17.44 -28.83
C HIS A 173 0.92 18.82 -29.48
N HIS A 174 0.23 18.87 -30.63
CA HIS A 174 -0.18 20.11 -31.28
C HIS A 174 -1.68 20.34 -31.08
N SER A 175 -2.05 21.48 -30.50
CA SER A 175 -3.45 21.87 -30.29
C SER A 175 -3.85 22.94 -31.30
N ASP A 176 -4.87 22.64 -32.12
CA ASP A 176 -5.52 23.60 -33.02
C ASP A 176 -7.02 23.60 -32.72
N LEU A 177 -7.54 24.77 -32.34
CA LEU A 177 -8.96 24.98 -31.98
C LEU A 177 -9.62 26.01 -32.92
N ASP A 178 -9.07 26.21 -34.12
CA ASP A 178 -9.63 27.11 -35.13
C ASP A 178 -10.91 26.54 -35.75
N TYR A 179 -12.06 27.16 -35.44
CA TYR A 179 -13.37 26.74 -35.93
C TYR A 179 -13.52 26.87 -37.46
N THR A 180 -12.67 27.64 -38.12
CA THR A 180 -12.72 27.81 -39.57
C THR A 180 -12.18 26.60 -40.35
N LYS A 181 -11.50 25.67 -39.67
CA LYS A 181 -10.85 24.48 -40.26
C LYS A 181 -11.62 23.17 -40.05
N ILE A 182 -12.91 23.25 -39.69
CA ILE A 182 -13.79 22.09 -39.46
C ILE A 182 -14.30 21.51 -40.78
#